data_AF-A0A2W4NGC7-F1
#
_entry.id   AF-A0A2W4NGC7-F1
#
_cell.length_a   1.000
_cell.length_b   1.000
_cell.length_c   1.000
_cell.angle_alpha   90.00
_cell.angle_beta   90.00
_cell.angle_gamma   90.00
#
_symmetry.space_group_name_H-M   'P 1'
#
loop_
_entity.id
_entity.type
_entity.pdbx_description
1 polymer ?
#
loop_
_entity_poly.entity_id
_entity_poly.type
_entity_poly.pdbx_seq_one_letter_code
_entity_poly.pdbx_strand_id
1 'polypeptide(L)'
;HPDKNIYFTEQWTSGEGDFGGDLRWHVKNLIVGAPRNWSRTVLEWNLAADENFEPHTDDGGCTLCQGALTINSLTGAVARNVSYYIIGHASKFVPPGSVRVHSNIVNNLHNVAYLTPEGKMVLIVLNDNDSETAFNIHLGDYAASASLPSGAVATYVWQ
;
A
#
# COMPACT_ATOMS: atom_id res chain seq x y z
N HIS A 1 -5.64 -9.89 -24.01
CA HIS A 1 -5.48 -8.50 -24.48
C HIS A 1 -4.30 -7.83 -23.76
N PRO A 2 -3.04 -8.06 -24.19
CA PRO A 2 -1.85 -7.41 -23.59
C PRO A 2 -1.73 -5.92 -23.94
N ASP A 3 -2.51 -5.47 -24.92
CA ASP A 3 -2.63 -4.09 -25.41
C ASP A 3 -3.57 -3.22 -24.57
N LYS A 4 -4.24 -3.79 -23.56
CA LYS A 4 -5.20 -3.11 -22.71
C LYS A 4 -4.62 -2.86 -21.33
N ASN A 5 -4.82 -1.65 -20.83
CA ASN A 5 -4.42 -1.28 -19.50
C ASN A 5 -5.37 -1.89 -18.45
N ILE A 6 -4.81 -2.20 -17.28
CA ILE A 6 -5.57 -2.65 -16.10
C ILE A 6 -5.44 -1.55 -15.03
N TYR A 7 -6.53 -1.28 -14.33
CA TYR A 7 -6.60 -0.29 -13.27
C TYR A 7 -7.39 -0.88 -12.11
N PHE A 8 -6.80 -0.84 -10.91
CA PHE A 8 -7.51 -1.16 -9.68
C PHE A 8 -8.05 0.15 -9.12
N THR A 9 -9.37 0.29 -9.12
CA THR A 9 -10.02 1.60 -8.95
C THR A 9 -10.67 1.80 -7.59
N GLU A 10 -10.80 0.76 -6.78
CA GLU A 10 -11.43 0.88 -5.46
C GLU A 10 -11.17 -0.34 -4.57
N GLN A 11 -10.82 -0.06 -3.32
CA GLN A 11 -11.07 -0.90 -2.14
C GLN A 11 -11.26 0.02 -0.93
N TRP A 12 -11.93 -0.46 0.11
CA TRP A 12 -12.13 0.28 1.36
C TRP A 12 -11.60 -0.48 2.57
N THR A 13 -11.36 0.25 3.66
CA THR A 13 -11.03 -0.29 4.98
C THR A 13 -12.16 -0.04 5.95
N SER A 14 -12.47 -1.00 6.81
CA SER A 14 -13.58 -0.90 7.76
C SER A 14 -13.23 -0.05 8.98
N GLY A 15 -14.19 0.73 9.47
CA GLY A 15 -14.09 1.42 10.75
C GLY A 15 -13.98 0.48 11.95
N GLU A 16 -14.34 -0.79 11.78
CA GLU A 16 -14.21 -1.87 12.78
C GLU A 16 -12.99 -2.78 12.50
N GLY A 17 -12.16 -2.44 11.52
CA GLY A 17 -11.00 -3.23 11.10
C GLY A 17 -9.82 -3.18 12.08
N ASP A 18 -8.96 -4.21 12.00
CA ASP A 18 -7.68 -4.22 12.71
C ASP A 18 -6.59 -3.58 11.84
N PHE A 19 -5.90 -2.58 12.38
CA PHE A 19 -4.87 -1.84 11.65
C PHE A 19 -3.79 -2.76 11.06
N GLY A 20 -3.31 -3.74 11.83
CA GLY A 20 -2.25 -4.64 11.40
C GLY A 20 -2.72 -5.60 10.30
N GLY A 21 -3.89 -6.21 10.50
CA GLY A 21 -4.53 -7.10 9.53
C GLY A 21 -4.84 -6.42 8.21
N ASP A 22 -5.46 -5.23 8.26
CA ASP A 22 -5.82 -4.46 7.07
C ASP A 22 -4.57 -3.99 6.31
N LEU A 23 -3.56 -3.48 7.02
CA LEU A 23 -2.29 -3.09 6.42
C LEU A 23 -1.65 -4.26 5.66
N ARG A 24 -1.55 -5.44 6.31
CA ARG A 24 -1.00 -6.65 5.68
C ARG A 24 -1.78 -7.04 4.44
N TRP A 25 -3.11 -7.14 4.54
CA TRP A 25 -3.95 -7.60 3.44
C TRP A 25 -3.92 -6.63 2.25
N HIS A 26 -4.08 -5.34 2.49
CA HIS A 26 -4.12 -4.34 1.43
C HIS A 26 -2.75 -4.16 0.78
N VAL A 27 -1.65 -4.17 1.55
CA VAL A 27 -0.31 -4.10 0.95
C VAL A 27 -0.03 -5.34 0.10
N LYS A 28 -0.33 -6.54 0.62
CA LYS A 28 -0.11 -7.80 -0.10
C LYS A 28 -0.89 -7.86 -1.40
N ASN A 29 -2.20 -7.60 -1.35
CA ASN A 29 -3.10 -7.85 -2.47
C ASN A 29 -3.19 -6.67 -3.43
N LEU A 30 -3.09 -5.44 -2.92
CA LEU A 30 -3.31 -4.24 -3.71
C LEU A 30 -1.99 -3.57 -4.07
N ILE A 31 -1.24 -3.06 -3.09
CA ILE A 31 0.01 -2.31 -3.35
C ILE A 31 1.06 -3.18 -4.05
N VAL A 32 1.15 -4.46 -3.68
CA VAL A 32 2.03 -5.44 -4.30
C VAL A 32 1.30 -6.23 -5.39
N GLY A 33 0.19 -6.87 -5.05
CA GLY A 33 -0.49 -7.82 -5.92
C GLY A 33 -1.01 -7.22 -7.21
N ALA A 34 -1.73 -6.08 -7.14
CA ALA A 34 -2.33 -5.50 -8.34
C ALA A 34 -1.28 -5.04 -9.38
N PRO A 35 -0.19 -4.32 -9.03
CA PRO A 35 0.87 -3.99 -9.99
C PRO A 35 1.65 -5.18 -10.53
N ARG A 36 1.86 -6.23 -9.71
CA ARG A 36 2.44 -7.49 -10.18
C ARG A 36 1.50 -8.22 -11.16
N ASN A 37 0.20 -7.96 -11.07
CA ASN A 37 -0.83 -8.42 -11.99
C ASN A 37 -1.23 -7.34 -13.01
N TRP A 38 -0.27 -6.49 -13.40
CA TRP A 38 -0.35 -5.52 -14.50
C TRP A 38 -1.25 -4.30 -14.28
N SER A 39 -1.80 -4.12 -13.08
CA SER A 39 -2.49 -2.88 -12.77
C SER A 39 -1.52 -1.69 -12.79
N ARG A 40 -1.91 -0.61 -13.45
CA ARG A 40 -1.12 0.63 -13.54
C ARG A 40 -1.45 1.61 -12.41
N THR A 41 -2.48 1.30 -11.61
CA THR A 41 -3.01 2.16 -10.54
C THR A 41 -3.63 1.32 -9.45
N VAL A 42 -3.55 1.81 -8.21
CA VAL A 42 -4.29 1.29 -7.06
C VAL A 42 -4.93 2.49 -6.37
N LEU A 43 -6.25 2.50 -6.30
CA LEU A 43 -7.02 3.49 -5.56
C LEU A 43 -7.73 2.79 -4.39
N GLU A 44 -7.55 3.34 -3.20
CA GLU A 44 -8.46 3.10 -2.07
C GLU A 44 -9.63 4.09 -2.17
N TRP A 45 -10.67 3.86 -1.39
CA TRP A 45 -11.96 4.54 -1.55
C TRP A 45 -11.97 5.96 -0.99
N ASN A 46 -12.50 6.15 0.22
CA ASN A 46 -12.68 7.49 0.79
C ASN A 46 -11.35 8.08 1.26
N LEU A 47 -11.02 9.29 0.79
CA LEU A 47 -9.87 10.04 1.31
C LEU A 47 -10.10 10.50 2.75
N ALA A 48 -11.31 10.98 3.05
CA ALA A 48 -11.67 11.47 4.37
C ALA A 48 -13.14 11.21 4.69
N ALA A 49 -13.42 10.96 5.95
CA ALA A 49 -14.75 10.94 6.56
C ALA A 49 -14.65 11.52 7.98
N ASP A 50 -15.78 11.80 8.62
CA ASP A 50 -15.78 12.18 10.04
C ASP A 50 -15.63 10.96 10.97
N GLU A 51 -15.65 11.20 12.28
CA GLU A 51 -15.58 10.13 13.30
C GLU A 51 -16.78 9.17 13.30
N ASN A 52 -17.85 9.50 12.58
CA ASN A 52 -19.07 8.69 12.43
C ASN A 52 -19.17 8.03 11.04
N PHE A 53 -18.12 8.15 10.20
CA PHE A 53 -18.09 7.66 8.81
C PHE A 53 -19.06 8.40 7.87
N GLU A 54 -19.44 9.62 8.21
CA GLU A 54 -20.35 10.46 7.45
C GLU A 54 -19.61 11.45 6.53
N PRO A 55 -20.27 11.96 5.47
CA PRO A 55 -21.61 11.58 5.01
C PRO A 55 -21.61 10.28 4.20
N HIS A 56 -22.64 9.46 4.34
CA HIS A 56 -22.98 8.41 3.38
C HIS A 56 -24.44 8.51 2.92
N THR A 57 -24.81 7.77 1.88
CA THR A 57 -26.21 7.73 1.42
C THR A 57 -27.07 6.89 2.39
N ASP A 58 -28.23 7.42 2.77
CA ASP A 58 -29.15 6.74 3.70
C ASP A 58 -29.79 5.47 3.10
N ASP A 59 -29.85 5.37 1.77
CA ASP A 59 -30.43 4.23 1.04
C ASP A 59 -29.33 3.26 0.57
N GLY A 60 -28.75 2.52 1.52
CA GLY A 60 -27.79 1.45 1.23
C GLY A 60 -26.32 1.89 1.07
N GLY A 61 -25.98 3.10 1.51
CA GLY A 61 -24.59 3.54 1.62
C GLY A 61 -23.78 2.73 2.63
N CYS A 62 -22.46 2.74 2.48
CA CYS A 62 -21.57 2.03 3.39
C CYS A 62 -21.47 2.76 4.74
N THR A 63 -22.03 2.16 5.78
CA THR A 63 -22.09 2.74 7.14
C THR A 63 -20.83 2.49 7.97
N LEU A 64 -19.83 1.79 7.41
CA LEU A 64 -18.58 1.43 8.08
C LEU A 64 -17.34 1.80 7.26
N CYS A 65 -17.50 2.55 6.17
CA CYS A 65 -16.39 2.87 5.28
C CYS A 65 -15.50 3.96 5.87
N GLN A 66 -14.37 3.54 6.44
CA GLN A 66 -13.42 4.46 7.04
C GLN A 66 -12.64 5.21 5.96
N GLY A 67 -12.59 6.54 6.08
CA GLY A 67 -11.71 7.36 5.25
C GLY A 67 -10.23 7.10 5.57
N ALA A 68 -9.33 7.33 4.61
CA ALA A 68 -7.90 7.34 4.90
C ALA A 68 -7.53 8.36 6.00
N LEU A 69 -8.31 9.43 6.11
CA LEU A 69 -8.26 10.41 7.17
C LEU A 69 -9.60 10.45 7.92
N THR A 70 -9.55 10.56 9.24
CA THR A 70 -10.71 10.97 10.05
C THR A 70 -10.56 12.45 10.37
N ILE A 71 -11.57 13.25 10.02
CA ILE A 71 -11.64 14.67 10.35
C ILE A 71 -12.67 14.85 11.44
N ASN A 72 -12.25 15.24 12.64
CA ASN A 72 -13.19 15.42 13.74
C ASN A 72 -14.19 16.53 13.43
N SER A 73 -15.48 16.21 13.46
CA SER A 73 -16.58 17.09 13.04
C SER A 73 -16.68 18.39 13.84
N LEU A 74 -16.27 18.39 15.11
CA LEU A 74 -16.36 19.54 16.02
C LEU A 74 -15.10 20.40 16.05
N THR A 75 -13.92 19.77 15.97
CA THR A 75 -12.62 20.44 16.20
C THR A 75 -11.79 20.61 14.94
N GLY A 76 -12.11 19.88 13.86
CA GLY A 76 -11.29 19.82 12.65
C GLY A 76 -9.96 19.06 12.80
N ALA A 77 -9.73 18.40 13.94
CA ALA A 77 -8.53 17.59 14.15
C ALA A 77 -8.46 16.42 13.16
N VAL A 78 -7.28 16.16 12.60
CA VAL A 78 -7.08 15.11 11.58
C VAL A 78 -6.32 13.93 12.16
N ALA A 79 -6.91 12.74 12.08
CA ALA A 79 -6.26 11.47 12.34
C ALA A 79 -6.00 10.71 11.03
N ARG A 80 -4.91 9.94 10.98
CA ARG A 80 -4.55 9.09 9.83
C ARG A 80 -4.93 7.65 10.13
N ASN A 81 -5.73 7.04 9.25
CA ASN A 81 -6.15 5.65 9.36
C ASN A 81 -5.26 4.76 8.49
N VAL A 82 -5.48 3.44 8.58
CA VAL A 82 -4.62 2.44 7.92
C VAL A 82 -4.49 2.68 6.40
N SER A 83 -5.57 3.06 5.71
CA SER A 83 -5.58 3.40 4.28
C SER A 83 -4.59 4.51 3.91
N TYR A 84 -4.34 5.49 4.80
CA TYR A 84 -3.33 6.53 4.58
C TYR A 84 -1.92 5.93 4.52
N TYR A 85 -1.60 5.00 5.42
CA TYR A 85 -0.30 4.35 5.47
C TYR A 85 -0.12 3.36 4.33
N ILE A 86 -1.15 2.58 3.98
CA ILE A 86 -1.17 1.66 2.84
C ILE A 86 -0.76 2.40 1.55
N ILE A 87 -1.48 3.47 1.21
CA ILE A 87 -1.17 4.27 0.02
C ILE A 87 0.17 4.99 0.18
N GLY A 88 0.49 5.48 1.38
CA GLY A 88 1.71 6.24 1.66
C GLY A 88 3.01 5.45 1.42
N HIS A 89 3.00 4.13 1.59
CA HIS A 89 4.15 3.27 1.26
C HIS A 89 4.50 3.26 -0.23
N ALA A 90 3.53 3.56 -1.11
CA ALA A 90 3.74 3.64 -2.55
C ALA A 90 3.77 5.08 -3.04
N SER A 91 2.71 5.86 -2.84
CA SER A 91 2.49 7.15 -3.50
C SER A 91 3.56 8.19 -3.21
N LYS A 92 4.18 8.13 -2.02
CA LYS A 92 5.26 9.04 -1.62
C LYS A 92 6.57 8.80 -2.40
N PHE A 93 6.79 7.58 -2.87
CA PHE A 93 8.09 7.14 -3.40
C PHE A 93 8.03 6.69 -4.86
N VAL A 94 6.84 6.35 -5.38
CA VAL A 94 6.61 5.86 -6.75
C VAL A 94 5.82 6.92 -7.53
N PRO A 95 6.47 7.97 -8.05
CA PRO A 95 5.79 9.03 -8.80
C PRO A 95 5.24 8.52 -10.14
N PRO A 96 4.30 9.26 -10.75
CA PRO A 96 3.82 8.98 -12.11
C PRO A 96 4.98 8.83 -13.10
N GLY A 97 4.86 7.86 -14.00
CA GLY A 97 5.91 7.52 -14.97
C GLY A 97 6.92 6.47 -14.46
N SER A 98 6.87 6.09 -13.17
CA SER A 98 7.67 4.96 -12.68
C SER A 98 7.30 3.66 -13.39
N VAL A 99 8.31 2.83 -13.66
CA VAL A 99 8.16 1.55 -14.37
C VAL A 99 8.39 0.41 -13.39
N ARG A 100 7.42 -0.51 -13.30
CA ARG A 100 7.61 -1.73 -12.51
C ARG A 100 8.72 -2.58 -13.12
N VAL A 101 9.71 -2.94 -12.32
CA VAL A 101 10.78 -3.86 -12.72
C VAL A 101 10.59 -5.24 -12.09
N HIS A 102 11.29 -6.24 -12.60
CA HIS A 102 11.20 -7.59 -12.07
C HIS A 102 11.84 -7.68 -10.68
N SER A 103 11.19 -8.42 -9.79
CA SER A 103 11.73 -8.85 -8.50
C SER A 103 11.16 -10.23 -8.16
N ASN A 104 11.96 -11.08 -7.53
CA ASN A 104 11.51 -12.37 -6.99
C ASN A 104 10.81 -12.19 -5.63
N ILE A 105 10.03 -13.19 -5.24
CA ILE A 105 9.43 -13.29 -3.90
C ILE A 105 10.11 -14.46 -3.20
N VAL A 106 10.55 -14.26 -1.96
CA VAL A 106 11.19 -15.28 -1.11
C VAL A 106 10.57 -15.24 0.28
N ASN A 107 10.42 -16.39 0.93
CA ASN A 107 10.03 -16.51 2.34
C ASN A 107 8.85 -15.60 2.77
N ASN A 108 7.75 -15.59 2.01
CA ASN A 108 6.58 -14.73 2.26
C ASN A 108 6.87 -13.21 2.40
N LEU A 109 7.99 -12.74 1.84
CA LEU A 109 8.29 -11.33 1.70
C LEU A 109 7.67 -10.81 0.39
N HIS A 110 6.38 -10.49 0.45
CA HIS A 110 5.66 -9.92 -0.68
C HIS A 110 6.24 -8.56 -1.02
N ASN A 111 6.63 -8.38 -2.28
CA ASN A 111 7.30 -7.15 -2.69
C ASN A 111 6.99 -6.72 -4.12
N VAL A 112 7.18 -5.44 -4.39
CA VAL A 112 7.13 -4.86 -5.73
C VAL A 112 8.23 -3.81 -5.88
N ALA A 113 8.88 -3.80 -7.04
CA ALA A 113 9.99 -2.91 -7.34
C ALA A 113 9.69 -1.99 -8.54
N TYR A 114 10.19 -0.76 -8.48
CA TYR A 114 10.03 0.26 -9.51
C TYR A 114 11.36 0.97 -9.81
N LEU A 115 11.54 1.36 -11.06
CA LEU A 115 12.50 2.38 -11.47
C LEU A 115 11.73 3.69 -11.69
N THR A 116 12.10 4.74 -10.97
CA THR A 116 11.46 6.06 -11.10
C THR A 116 12.01 6.83 -12.32
N PRO A 117 11.29 7.85 -12.82
CA PRO A 117 11.79 8.72 -13.89
C PRO A 117 13.11 9.43 -13.55
N GLU A 118 13.40 9.64 -12.26
CA GLU A 118 14.64 10.23 -11.77
C GLU A 118 15.79 9.20 -11.65
N GLY A 119 15.56 7.94 -12.04
CA GLY A 119 16.57 6.88 -11.99
C GLY A 119 16.76 6.24 -10.61
N LYS A 120 15.84 6.47 -9.66
CA LYS A 120 15.89 5.82 -8.34
C LYS A 120 15.22 4.45 -8.39
N MET A 121 15.77 3.49 -7.67
CA MET A 121 15.14 2.22 -7.39
C MET A 121 14.27 2.34 -6.14
N VAL A 122 13.05 1.82 -6.22
CA VAL A 122 12.11 1.76 -5.10
C VAL A 122 11.65 0.33 -4.92
N LEU A 123 11.76 -0.21 -3.72
CA LEU A 123 11.28 -1.54 -3.35
C LEU A 123 10.34 -1.43 -2.15
N ILE A 124 9.11 -1.88 -2.32
CA ILE A 124 8.15 -2.01 -1.22
C ILE A 124 8.14 -3.48 -0.81
N VAL A 125 8.37 -3.77 0.47
CA VAL A 125 8.39 -5.13 1.03
C VAL A 125 7.44 -5.21 2.21
N LEU A 126 6.57 -6.21 2.19
CA LEU A 126 5.75 -6.64 3.31
C LEU A 126 6.30 -7.96 3.86
N ASN A 127 6.56 -8.02 5.16
CA ASN A 127 6.79 -9.28 5.85
C ASN A 127 5.47 -9.91 6.28
N ASP A 128 5.02 -10.92 5.53
CA ASP A 128 3.77 -11.64 5.82
C ASP A 128 3.99 -12.93 6.63
N ASN A 129 5.16 -13.09 7.25
CA ASN A 129 5.40 -14.14 8.24
C ASN A 129 4.95 -13.72 9.63
N ASP A 130 4.80 -14.70 10.52
CA ASP A 130 4.45 -14.47 11.93
C ASP A 130 5.67 -14.14 12.82
N SER A 131 6.86 -13.97 12.23
CA SER A 131 8.11 -13.61 12.92
C SER A 131 8.90 -12.53 12.17
N GLU A 132 9.84 -11.89 12.88
CA GLU A 132 10.84 -11.06 12.23
C GLU A 132 11.59 -11.88 11.17
N THR A 133 11.79 -11.29 9.99
CA THR A 133 12.46 -11.95 8.87
C THR A 133 13.56 -11.05 8.33
N ALA A 134 14.79 -11.56 8.34
CA ALA A 134 15.95 -10.94 7.69
C ALA A 134 16.04 -11.35 6.22
N PHE A 135 16.48 -10.44 5.37
CA PHE A 135 16.63 -10.66 3.94
C PHE A 135 17.71 -9.76 3.31
N ASN A 136 18.13 -10.13 2.11
CA ASN A 136 19.04 -9.34 1.30
C ASN A 136 18.32 -8.80 0.07
N ILE A 137 18.56 -7.53 -0.22
CA ILE A 137 18.17 -6.85 -1.46
C ILE A 137 19.38 -6.88 -2.38
N HIS A 138 19.24 -7.50 -3.55
CA HIS A 138 20.31 -7.61 -4.55
C HIS A 138 19.94 -6.85 -5.83
N LEU A 139 20.92 -6.13 -6.39
CA LEU A 139 20.82 -5.50 -7.70
C LEU A 139 22.18 -5.64 -8.41
N GLY A 140 22.32 -6.65 -9.27
CA GLY A 140 23.62 -7.01 -9.84
C GLY A 140 24.62 -7.37 -8.75
N ASP A 141 25.78 -6.71 -8.74
CA ASP A 141 26.84 -6.91 -7.74
C ASP A 141 26.59 -6.17 -6.41
N TYR A 142 25.56 -5.30 -6.35
CA TYR A 142 25.21 -4.56 -5.16
C TYR A 142 24.27 -5.38 -4.26
N ALA A 143 24.50 -5.29 -2.95
CA ALA A 143 23.67 -5.93 -1.95
C ALA A 143 23.48 -5.04 -0.72
N ALA A 144 22.30 -5.12 -0.11
CA ALA A 144 21.98 -4.54 1.18
C ALA A 144 21.20 -5.54 2.02
N SER A 145 21.47 -5.58 3.33
CA SER A 145 20.73 -6.42 4.27
C SER A 145 19.71 -5.61 5.05
N ALA A 146 18.54 -6.19 5.32
CA ALA A 146 17.47 -5.60 6.11
C ALA A 146 16.74 -6.68 6.91
N SER A 147 16.00 -6.26 7.93
CA SER A 147 15.02 -7.10 8.63
C SER A 147 13.72 -6.34 8.81
N LEU A 148 12.61 -7.07 8.84
CA LEU A 148 11.29 -6.52 9.12
C LEU A 148 10.59 -7.36 10.19
N PRO A 149 9.98 -6.73 11.22
CA PRO A 149 9.09 -7.42 12.14
C PRO A 149 7.91 -8.10 11.41
N SER A 150 7.26 -9.04 12.09
CA SER A 150 6.01 -9.66 11.61
C SER A 150 4.98 -8.60 11.25
N GLY A 151 4.36 -8.73 10.07
CA GLY A 151 3.32 -7.83 9.56
C GLY A 151 3.79 -6.44 9.14
N ALA A 152 5.09 -6.12 9.27
CA ALA A 152 5.61 -4.82 8.92
C ALA A 152 5.80 -4.66 7.40
N VAL A 153 5.59 -3.44 6.92
CA VAL A 153 5.90 -3.01 5.55
C VAL A 153 6.96 -1.91 5.59
N ALA A 154 7.90 -1.96 4.65
CA ALA A 154 8.89 -0.92 4.44
C ALA A 154 9.06 -0.58 2.96
N THR A 155 9.45 0.67 2.70
CA THR A 155 9.78 1.16 1.37
C THR A 155 11.24 1.58 1.36
N TYR A 156 12.06 0.86 0.60
CA TYR A 156 13.48 1.10 0.41
C TYR A 156 13.69 1.91 -0.88
N VAL A 157 14.54 2.92 -0.82
CA VAL A 157 14.84 3.80 -1.95
C VAL A 157 16.35 3.99 -2.07
N TRP A 158 16.90 3.79 -3.25
CA TRP A 158 18.33 3.97 -3.52
C TRP A 158 18.61 4.35 -4.98
N GLN A 159 19.87 4.62 -5.28
CA GLN A 159 20.39 4.92 -6.61
C GLN A 159 21.67 4.13 -6.85
#